data_AF-A0A520E250-F1
#
_entry.id   AF-A0A520E250-F1
#
_cell.length_a   1.000
_cell.length_b   1.000
_cell.length_c   1.000
_cell.angle_alpha   90.00
_cell.angle_beta   90.00
_cell.angle_gamma   90.00
#
_symmetry.space_group_name_H-M   'P 1'
#
loop_
_entity.id
_entity.type
_entity.pdbx_description
1 polymer ?
#
loop_
_entity_poly.entity_id
_entity_poly.type
_entity_poly.pdbx_seq_one_letter_code
_entity_poly.pdbx_strand_id
1 'polypeptide(L)'
;MFKKIAFILFILIATTAVAPQVKAQCSMCTISAEQGTKNGNTQGKGLNSGILYLLSIPYLLIAGVGVLWYKNYRKKMVASN
;
A
#
# COMPACT_ATOMS: atom_id res chain seq x y z
N MET A 1 -11.62 -2.56 26.71
CA MET A 1 -10.78 -2.66 25.49
C MET A 1 -11.58 -2.85 24.22
N PHE A 2 -12.63 -3.68 24.21
CA PHE A 2 -13.46 -3.97 23.03
C PHE A 2 -14.03 -2.73 22.31
N LYS A 3 -14.52 -1.72 23.06
CA LYS A 3 -15.02 -0.45 22.50
C LYS A 3 -13.94 0.35 21.75
N LYS A 4 -12.68 0.34 22.23
CA LYS A 4 -11.57 1.01 21.55
C LYS A 4 -11.17 0.28 20.26
N ILE A 5 -11.16 -1.05 20.31
CA ILE A 5 -10.88 -1.90 19.15
C ILE A 5 -11.95 -1.72 18.08
N ALA A 6 -13.24 -1.72 18.46
CA ALA A 6 -14.35 -1.48 17.55
C ALA A 6 -14.30 -0.08 16.91
N PHE A 7 -13.91 0.94 17.69
CA PHE A 7 -13.75 2.30 17.17
C PHE A 7 -12.59 2.42 16.17
N ILE A 8 -11.45 1.78 16.44
CA ILE A 8 -10.31 1.74 15.50
C ILE A 8 -10.68 1.01 14.21
N LEU A 9 -11.38 -0.13 14.31
CA LEU A 9 -11.89 -0.87 13.15
C LEU A 9 -12.88 -0.04 12.33
N PHE A 10 -13.80 0.66 12.98
CA PHE A 10 -14.76 1.52 12.31
C PHE A 10 -14.07 2.65 11.54
N ILE A 11 -13.08 3.31 12.13
CA ILE A 11 -12.28 4.35 11.45
C ILE A 11 -11.54 3.77 10.23
N LEU A 12 -10.93 2.59 10.37
CA LEU A 12 -10.21 1.94 9.27
C LEU A 12 -11.14 1.57 8.10
N ILE A 13 -12.36 1.12 8.40
CA ILE A 13 -13.38 0.79 7.38
C ILE A 13 -13.91 2.07 6.73
N ALA A 14 -14.16 3.12 7.51
CA ALA A 14 -14.66 4.40 7.01
C ALA A 14 -13.66 5.08 6.06
N THR A 15 -12.35 5.00 6.35
CA THR A 15 -11.31 5.58 5.48
C THR A 15 -11.07 4.79 4.20
N THR A 16 -11.39 3.50 4.15
CA THR A 16 -11.28 2.68 2.94
C THR A 16 -12.53 2.76 2.05
N ALA A 17 -13.69 3.07 2.62
CA ALA A 17 -14.93 3.30 1.87
C ALA A 17 -14.86 4.53 0.95
N VAL A 18 -13.98 5.49 1.28
CA VAL A 18 -13.66 6.64 0.44
C VAL A 18 -12.27 6.42 -0.17
N ALA A 19 -12.15 5.47 -1.10
CA ALA A 19 -10.90 5.28 -1.84
C ALA A 19 -10.79 6.36 -2.92
N PRO A 20 -9.96 7.42 -2.77
CA PRO A 20 -9.65 8.28 -3.90
C PRO A 20 -8.99 7.44 -4.99
N GLN A 21 -9.21 7.81 -6.25
CA GLN A 21 -8.44 7.30 -7.39
C GLN A 21 -6.96 7.36 -6.99
N VAL A 22 -6.27 6.23 -6.88
CA VAL A 22 -4.87 6.19 -6.43
C VAL A 22 -4.02 6.86 -7.50
N LYS A 23 -3.85 8.17 -7.39
CA LYS A 23 -2.94 8.96 -8.22
C LYS A 23 -1.54 8.69 -7.68
N ALA A 24 -0.63 8.19 -8.53
CA ALA A 24 0.77 8.06 -8.17
C ALA A 24 1.29 9.39 -7.60
N GLN A 25 2.13 9.30 -6.56
CA GLN A 25 2.70 10.47 -5.90
C GLN A 25 3.69 11.24 -6.78
N CYS A 26 4.08 10.69 -7.93
CA CYS A 26 4.92 11.37 -8.91
C CYS A 26 4.05 12.08 -9.97
N SER A 27 3.76 13.37 -9.73
CA SER A 27 3.13 14.27 -10.70
C SER A 27 3.92 14.37 -12.00
N MET A 28 5.26 14.29 -11.93
CA MET A 28 6.16 14.37 -13.09
C MET A 28 6.02 13.19 -14.06
N CYS A 29 5.88 11.96 -13.54
CA CYS A 29 5.69 10.75 -14.36
C CYS A 29 4.32 10.75 -15.05
N THR A 30 3.30 11.27 -14.36
CA THR A 30 1.94 11.37 -14.90
C THR A 30 1.88 12.37 -16.06
N ILE A 31 2.49 13.56 -15.91
CA ILE A 31 2.54 14.57 -16.98
C ILE A 31 3.31 14.04 -18.20
N SER A 32 4.45 13.37 -17.98
CA SER A 32 5.25 12.80 -19.08
C SER A 32 4.51 11.68 -19.81
N ALA A 33 3.78 10.82 -19.07
CA ALA A 33 2.93 9.79 -19.66
C ALA A 33 1.76 10.39 -20.45
N GLU A 34 1.07 11.38 -19.89
CA GLU A 34 -0.04 12.07 -20.55
C GLU A 34 0.42 12.77 -21.83
N GLN A 35 1.54 13.50 -21.80
CA GLN A 35 2.15 14.12 -22.97
C GLN A 35 2.59 13.10 -24.01
N GLY A 36 3.19 11.98 -23.59
CA GLY A 36 3.58 10.88 -24.48
C GLY A 36 2.40 10.14 -25.09
N THR A 37 1.18 10.29 -24.55
CA THR A 37 -0.06 9.72 -25.12
C THR A 37 -0.88 10.70 -25.97
N LYS A 38 -0.46 11.97 -26.08
CA LYS A 38 -1.05 12.91 -27.03
C LYS A 38 -0.79 12.41 -28.46
N ASN A 39 -1.73 12.66 -29.37
CA ASN A 39 -1.71 12.22 -30.78
C ASN A 39 -1.89 10.70 -31.01
N GLY A 40 -2.60 10.01 -30.11
CA GLY A 40 -2.99 8.60 -30.31
C GLY A 40 -1.94 7.56 -29.91
N ASN A 41 -0.80 8.00 -29.39
CA ASN A 41 0.20 7.11 -28.81
C ASN A 41 -0.32 6.51 -27.48
N THR A 42 -0.10 5.22 -27.26
CA THR A 42 -0.61 4.49 -26.08
C THR A 42 0.50 4.10 -25.11
N GLN A 43 1.76 4.43 -25.42
CA GLN A 43 2.94 3.96 -24.67
C GLN A 43 3.00 4.46 -23.21
N GLY A 44 2.30 5.56 -22.88
CA GLY A 44 2.18 6.06 -21.50
C GLY A 44 0.97 5.52 -20.72
N LYS A 45 0.08 4.74 -21.33
CA LYS A 45 -1.09 4.17 -20.63
C LYS A 45 -0.63 3.11 -19.63
N GLY A 46 -1.08 3.23 -18.38
CA GLY A 46 -0.79 2.25 -17.32
C GLY A 46 0.50 2.47 -16.52
N LEU A 47 1.25 3.55 -16.76
CA LEU A 47 2.48 3.84 -16.01
C LEU A 47 2.24 3.99 -14.49
N ASN A 48 1.15 4.63 -14.07
CA ASN A 48 0.77 4.76 -12.66
C ASN A 48 0.55 3.37 -12.01
N SER A 49 -0.13 2.46 -12.72
CA SER A 49 -0.33 1.09 -12.25
C SER A 49 1.01 0.35 -12.08
N GLY A 50 1.97 0.57 -12.99
CA GLY A 50 3.33 0.04 -12.87
C GLY A 50 4.09 0.57 -11.65
N ILE A 51 3.98 1.87 -11.36
CA ILE A 51 4.60 2.49 -10.18
C ILE A 51 4.02 1.89 -8.88
N LEU A 52 2.70 1.76 -8.80
CA LEU A 52 2.05 1.15 -7.63
C LEU A 52 2.42 -0.33 -7.47
N TYR A 53 2.55 -1.06 -8.57
CA TYR A 53 3.02 -2.45 -8.55
C TYR A 53 4.43 -2.56 -7.98
N LEU A 54 5.38 -1.75 -8.45
CA LEU A 54 6.75 -1.74 -7.93
C LEU A 54 6.82 -1.29 -6.47
N LEU A 55 6.03 -0.27 -6.10
CA LEU A 55 5.95 0.22 -4.73
C LEU A 55 5.37 -0.83 -3.77
N SER A 56 4.50 -1.73 -4.24
CA SER A 56 3.92 -2.77 -3.38
C SER A 56 4.96 -3.74 -2.81
N ILE A 57 6.06 -3.99 -3.54
CA ILE A 57 7.11 -4.95 -3.17
C ILE A 57 7.78 -4.58 -1.83
N PRO A 58 8.37 -3.39 -1.63
CA PRO A 58 9.00 -3.04 -0.35
C PRO A 58 8.02 -3.07 0.83
N TYR A 59 6.75 -2.69 0.63
CA TYR A 59 5.75 -2.76 1.70
C TYR A 59 5.40 -4.20 2.08
N LEU A 60 5.24 -5.10 1.10
CA LEU A 60 5.00 -6.52 1.36
C LEU A 60 6.18 -7.18 2.05
N LEU A 61 7.41 -6.83 1.66
CA LEU A 61 8.63 -7.32 2.31
C LEU A 61 8.71 -6.88 3.77
N ILE A 62 8.49 -5.60 4.06
CA ILE A 62 8.49 -5.08 5.44
C ILE A 62 7.40 -5.76 6.27
N ALA A 63 6.20 -5.91 5.73
CA ALA A 63 5.10 -6.60 6.41
C ALA A 63 5.46 -8.07 6.70
N GLY A 64 6.02 -8.79 5.73
CA GLY A 64 6.46 -10.18 5.88
C GLY A 64 7.54 -10.33 6.95
N VAL A 65 8.58 -9.50 6.93
CA VAL A 65 9.65 -9.48 7.93
C VAL A 65 9.10 -9.15 9.31
N GLY A 66 8.23 -8.13 9.42
CA GLY A 66 7.59 -7.74 10.67
C GLY A 66 6.75 -8.87 11.28
N VAL A 67 5.99 -9.60 10.46
CA VAL A 67 5.20 -10.77 10.89
C VAL A 67 6.09 -11.91 11.36
N LEU A 68 7.16 -12.25 10.61
CA LEU A 68 8.11 -13.29 11.00
C LEU A 68 8.82 -12.94 12.31
N TRP A 69 9.26 -11.69 12.45
CA TRP A 69 9.91 -11.19 13.66
C TRP A 69 8.97 -11.27 14.86
N TYR A 70 7.72 -10.77 14.73
CA TYR A 70 6.73 -10.83 15.79
C TYR A 70 6.42 -12.26 16.23
N LYS A 71 6.27 -13.20 15.29
CA LYS A 71 6.05 -14.62 15.60
C LYS A 71 7.23 -15.24 16.36
N ASN A 72 8.46 -14.97 15.95
CA ASN A 72 9.65 -15.48 16.63
C ASN A 72 9.84 -14.86 18.02
N TYR A 73 9.56 -13.57 18.18
CA TYR A 73 9.68 -12.88 19.46
C TYR A 73 8.63 -13.36 20.48
N ARG A 74 7.38 -13.60 20.03
CA ARG A 74 6.32 -14.18 20.89
C ARG A 74 6.60 -15.63 21.28
N LYS A 75 7.19 -16.45 20.40
CA LYS A 75 7.62 -17.82 20.76
C LYS A 75 8.67 -17.82 21.87
N LYS A 76 9.63 -16.88 21.86
CA LYS A 76 10.62 -16.74 22.95
C LYS A 76 9.98 -16.36 24.29
N MET A 77 8.92 -15.56 24.29
CA MET A 77 8.18 -15.19 25.50
C MET A 77 7.36 -16.34 26.08
N VAL A 78 6.76 -17.19 25.25
CA VAL A 78 5.92 -18.33 25.70
C VAL A 78 6.76 -19.54 26.10
N ALA A 79 7.95 -19.74 25.50
CA ALA A 79 8.84 -20.84 25.85
C ALA A 79 9.78 -20.55 27.04
N SER A 80 9.81 -19.31 27.53
CA SER A 80 10.64 -18.88 28.68
C SER A 80 9.82 -18.68 29.97
N ASN A 81 8.60 -19.22 30.02
CA ASN A 81 7.72 -19.27 31.18
C ASN A 81 7.14 -20.69 31.31
#